data_AF-A0A2D4QKI0-F1
#
_entry.id   AF-A0A2D4QKI0-F1
#
_cell.length_a   1.000
_cell.length_b   1.000
_cell.length_c   1.000
_cell.angle_alpha   90.00
_cell.angle_beta   90.00
_cell.angle_gamma   90.00
#
_symmetry.space_group_name_H-M   'P 1'
#
loop_
_entity.id
_entity.type
_entity.pdbx_description
1 polymer ?
#
loop_
_entity_poly.entity_id
_entity_poly.type
_entity_poly.pdbx_seq_one_letter_code
_entity_poly.pdbx_strand_id
1 'polypeptide(L)'
;MFEIPVAAKAAFCSAVCTLATAAPGGEVQSWGSDTYGQSTVPSGDNFVQVTCGYFFSMGLLEDGTIVHWGMATSGVDDVPEGEFYTAIEAGHSYVVAIKTDGTLDAWGWNGGGQLGHPSGTGWVAIAAGDAHAMALDADGGVTAWGTNSYGQTDVPEGVVFTAIAAGSDFSVGLLDDGSLAAWGRDNNGQSTPPTGDDFVAIAAGDQFGLALRSDGTIAAWGRNNAGQSDAPEGSNFTAIGCGWQNGYAIDGDGYLHAWGLDNNQQVTDAPDDAGFTQITGGMYHAVALGFLDCNANGIADGDEIADGTTADVNPADGVPDECQGLELGACCTVRGDCLPTTEAHCLNAGGTWHEDTLDCDAVGCDPQCLGDLDLDGDVDVMDLLTIIDRWGTCP
;
A
#
# COMPACT_ATOMS: atom_id res chain seq x y z
N MET A 1 -17.12 20.23 26.38
CA MET A 1 -17.34 20.81 25.06
C MET A 1 -16.06 21.54 24.69
N PHE A 2 -15.10 20.77 24.20
CA PHE A 2 -13.85 21.23 23.61
C PHE A 2 -13.68 20.28 22.43
N GLU A 3 -14.03 20.77 21.25
CA GLU A 3 -13.81 20.07 19.99
C GLU A 3 -12.33 20.17 19.68
N ILE A 4 -11.70 19.01 19.43
CA ILE A 4 -10.35 18.92 18.87
C ILE A 4 -10.54 18.95 17.35
N PRO A 5 -9.96 19.91 16.62
CA PRO A 5 -10.11 20.00 15.17
C PRO A 5 -9.42 18.81 14.49
N VAL A 6 -10.12 18.21 13.53
CA VAL A 6 -9.64 17.15 12.62
C VAL A 6 -8.81 17.81 11.53
N ALA A 7 -7.48 17.75 11.63
CA ALA A 7 -6.57 18.09 10.54
C ALA A 7 -5.22 17.37 10.71
N ALA A 8 -4.70 16.86 9.59
CA ALA A 8 -3.36 16.30 9.35
C ALA A 8 -3.02 14.94 10.00
N LYS A 9 -3.51 13.86 9.38
CA LYS A 9 -2.84 12.54 9.39
C LYS A 9 -2.30 12.25 8.00
N ALA A 10 -1.03 12.57 7.80
CA ALA A 10 -0.21 12.00 6.75
C ALA A 10 1.22 12.06 7.28
N ALA A 11 1.86 10.91 7.38
CA ALA A 11 3.27 10.72 7.74
C ALA A 11 3.56 9.23 7.67
N PHE A 12 3.38 8.62 6.49
CA PHE A 12 3.68 7.20 6.28
C PHE A 12 4.66 7.04 5.12
N CYS A 13 5.95 6.97 5.45
CA CYS A 13 6.69 5.78 5.06
C CYS A 13 6.42 4.81 6.22
N SER A 14 5.35 4.03 6.05
CA SER A 14 4.63 3.17 7.00
C SER A 14 4.31 3.66 8.42
N ALA A 15 3.01 3.67 8.74
CA ALA A 15 2.45 3.49 10.09
C ALA A 15 0.94 3.85 10.16
N VAL A 16 0.08 3.37 9.25
CA VAL A 16 -1.39 3.57 9.41
C VAL A 16 -1.83 3.19 10.82
N CYS A 17 -2.02 4.19 11.69
CA CYS A 17 -2.53 4.02 13.03
C CYS A 17 -3.51 5.16 13.34
N THR A 18 -4.62 5.16 12.61
CA THR A 18 -5.93 5.35 13.23
C THR A 18 -6.44 3.97 13.60
N LEU A 19 -7.25 3.86 14.65
CA LEU A 19 -8.19 2.77 14.88
C LEU A 19 -9.22 2.68 13.73
N ALA A 20 -8.73 2.47 12.52
CA ALA A 20 -9.49 1.94 11.41
C ALA A 20 -9.35 0.43 11.51
N THR A 21 -10.46 -0.28 11.37
CA THR A 21 -10.47 -1.69 10.98
C THR A 21 -9.36 -1.96 9.96
N ALA A 22 -8.57 -3.01 10.18
CA ALA A 22 -7.50 -3.44 9.28
C ALA A 22 -7.91 -3.24 7.83
N ALA A 23 -7.18 -2.40 7.09
CA ALA A 23 -7.30 -2.40 5.64
C ALA A 23 -6.94 -3.83 5.21
N PRO A 24 -7.75 -4.48 4.36
CA PRO A 24 -7.42 -5.82 3.89
C PRO A 24 -6.06 -5.80 3.20
N GLY A 25 -5.30 -6.87 3.38
CA GLY A 25 -4.05 -7.19 2.69
C GLY A 25 -3.96 -6.68 1.26
N GLY A 26 -2.81 -6.09 0.93
CA GLY A 26 -2.53 -5.51 -0.38
C GLY A 26 -1.60 -6.34 -1.25
N GLU A 27 -1.68 -6.13 -2.57
CA GLU A 27 -0.76 -6.70 -3.55
C GLU A 27 0.56 -5.92 -3.58
N VAL A 28 1.67 -6.64 -3.63
CA VAL A 28 3.01 -6.07 -3.72
C VAL A 28 3.53 -6.22 -5.14
N GLN A 29 3.90 -5.09 -5.75
CA GLN A 29 4.64 -5.08 -7.01
C GLN A 29 6.07 -4.62 -6.76
N SER A 30 7.04 -5.25 -7.44
CA SER A 30 8.44 -4.82 -7.36
C SER A 30 9.13 -4.90 -8.71
N TRP A 31 9.95 -3.90 -9.01
CA TRP A 31 10.63 -3.75 -10.30
C TRP A 31 12.06 -3.25 -10.12
N GLY A 32 12.82 -3.21 -11.23
CA GLY A 32 14.22 -2.83 -11.27
C GLY A 32 15.17 -4.02 -11.36
N SER A 33 16.36 -3.91 -10.74
CA SER A 33 17.35 -5.00 -10.75
C SER A 33 16.88 -6.17 -9.88
N ASP A 34 16.91 -7.37 -10.45
CA ASP A 34 16.59 -8.61 -9.74
C ASP A 34 17.80 -9.55 -9.53
N THR A 35 19.03 -9.00 -9.49
CA THR A 35 20.28 -9.80 -9.42
C THR A 35 20.33 -10.78 -8.23
N TYR A 36 19.64 -10.46 -7.13
CA TYR A 36 19.58 -11.23 -5.88
C TYR A 36 18.15 -11.70 -5.54
N GLY A 37 17.17 -11.55 -6.44
CA GLY A 37 15.77 -11.83 -6.16
C GLY A 37 15.03 -10.69 -5.43
N GLN A 38 15.60 -9.48 -5.38
CA GLN A 38 15.02 -8.34 -4.65
C GLN A 38 13.79 -7.71 -5.33
N SER A 39 13.57 -8.05 -6.60
CA SER A 39 12.35 -7.73 -7.35
C SER A 39 11.48 -8.98 -7.59
N THR A 40 11.80 -10.10 -6.95
CA THR A 40 10.97 -11.31 -6.95
C THR A 40 10.09 -11.32 -5.70
N VAL A 41 8.88 -10.76 -5.82
CA VAL A 41 7.89 -10.74 -4.73
C VAL A 41 7.50 -12.17 -4.33
N PRO A 42 7.61 -12.55 -3.04
CA PRO A 42 7.10 -13.83 -2.55
C PRO A 42 5.56 -13.87 -2.63
N SER A 43 5.00 -15.04 -2.95
CA SER A 43 3.54 -15.24 -2.95
C SER A 43 2.95 -15.07 -1.55
N GLY A 44 1.89 -14.25 -1.41
CA GLY A 44 1.12 -14.06 -0.19
C GLY A 44 0.54 -12.65 -0.11
N ASP A 45 -0.77 -12.52 0.07
CA ASP A 45 -1.50 -11.28 -0.29
C ASP A 45 -1.90 -10.41 0.92
N ASN A 46 -1.21 -10.55 2.06
CA ASN A 46 -1.59 -9.88 3.31
C ASN A 46 -0.56 -8.88 3.81
N PHE A 47 0.15 -8.22 2.90
CA PHE A 47 1.10 -7.18 3.26
C PHE A 47 0.37 -5.91 3.70
N VAL A 48 0.79 -5.35 4.83
CA VAL A 48 0.32 -4.07 5.37
C VAL A 48 1.38 -2.97 5.28
N GLN A 49 2.63 -3.38 5.07
CA GLN A 49 3.75 -2.48 4.86
C GLN A 49 4.82 -3.16 4.01
N VAL A 50 5.53 -2.37 3.21
CA VAL A 50 6.76 -2.75 2.52
C VAL A 50 7.91 -1.78 2.85
N THR A 51 9.15 -2.28 2.84
CA THR A 51 10.37 -1.47 2.99
C THR A 51 11.52 -2.08 2.18
N CYS A 52 12.49 -1.26 1.80
CA CYS A 52 13.60 -1.64 0.92
C CYS A 52 14.94 -1.31 1.56
N GLY A 53 15.82 -2.30 1.62
CA GLY A 53 17.23 -2.07 1.90
C GLY A 53 18.03 -1.92 0.61
N TYR A 54 19.35 -2.08 0.71
CA TYR A 54 20.24 -1.85 -0.41
C TYR A 54 20.07 -2.86 -1.56
N PHE A 55 19.87 -4.14 -1.22
CA PHE A 55 19.69 -5.25 -2.18
C PHE A 55 18.61 -6.24 -1.73
N PHE A 56 17.76 -5.85 -0.80
CA PHE A 56 16.71 -6.71 -0.26
C PHE A 56 15.47 -5.88 -0.01
N SER A 57 14.37 -6.60 0.16
CA SER A 57 13.05 -6.05 0.42
C SER A 57 12.43 -6.83 1.55
N MET A 58 11.54 -6.18 2.28
CA MET A 58 10.75 -6.82 3.31
C MET A 58 9.33 -6.31 3.28
N GLY A 59 8.43 -7.19 3.73
CA GLY A 59 7.04 -6.86 3.93
C GLY A 59 6.57 -7.33 5.30
N LEU A 60 5.78 -6.50 5.96
CA LEU A 60 5.08 -6.82 7.19
C LEU A 60 3.70 -7.34 6.82
N LEU A 61 3.33 -8.49 7.37
CA LEU A 61 2.00 -9.08 7.20
C LEU A 61 1.03 -8.59 8.28
N GLU A 62 -0.27 -8.70 8.02
CA GLU A 62 -1.34 -8.37 8.98
C GLU A 62 -1.20 -9.07 10.35
N ASP A 63 -0.65 -10.29 10.37
CA ASP A 63 -0.44 -11.06 11.59
C ASP A 63 0.81 -10.62 12.38
N GLY A 64 1.53 -9.61 11.89
CA GLY A 64 2.73 -9.05 12.50
C GLY A 64 4.03 -9.80 12.16
N THR A 65 3.98 -10.80 11.27
CA THR A 65 5.18 -11.49 10.79
C THR A 65 5.84 -10.76 9.62
N ILE A 66 7.13 -11.02 9.39
CA ILE A 66 7.92 -10.36 8.34
C ILE A 66 8.32 -11.38 7.28
N VAL A 67 8.13 -11.02 6.01
CA VAL A 67 8.65 -11.77 4.86
C VAL A 67 9.82 -10.99 4.27
N HIS A 68 10.94 -11.68 4.05
CA HIS A 68 12.14 -11.15 3.39
C HIS A 68 12.26 -11.72 1.97
N TRP A 69 12.74 -10.90 1.04
CA TRP A 69 13.23 -11.35 -0.26
C TRP A 69 14.42 -10.51 -0.74
N GLY A 70 15.18 -11.06 -1.69
CA GLY A 70 16.43 -10.48 -2.16
C GLY A 70 17.66 -10.96 -1.39
N MET A 71 18.66 -10.09 -1.26
CA MET A 71 19.97 -10.45 -0.70
C MET A 71 19.88 -10.78 0.80
N ALA A 72 20.26 -12.01 1.15
CA ALA A 72 20.32 -12.55 2.51
C ALA A 72 21.74 -12.47 3.10
N THR A 73 22.29 -11.26 3.25
CA THR A 73 23.64 -11.09 3.82
C THR A 73 23.65 -10.16 5.01
N SER A 74 24.67 -10.30 5.86
CA SER A 74 24.80 -9.56 7.12
C SER A 74 23.71 -9.89 8.15
N GLY A 75 22.96 -10.98 7.97
CA GLY A 75 21.90 -11.41 8.89
C GLY A 75 20.62 -10.57 8.78
N VAL A 76 20.35 -9.93 7.64
CA VAL A 76 19.09 -9.21 7.43
C VAL A 76 17.90 -10.18 7.33
N ASP A 77 18.13 -11.39 6.86
CA ASP A 77 17.15 -12.48 6.78
C ASP A 77 16.96 -13.24 8.10
N ASP A 78 17.79 -12.97 9.12
CA ASP A 78 17.67 -13.54 10.46
C ASP A 78 16.56 -12.83 11.27
N VAL A 79 15.33 -12.82 10.75
CA VAL A 79 14.16 -12.23 11.44
C VAL A 79 13.99 -12.91 12.82
N PRO A 80 13.92 -12.16 13.93
CA PRO A 80 13.78 -12.75 15.26
C PRO A 80 12.56 -13.68 15.39
N GLU A 81 12.80 -14.94 15.74
CA GLU A 81 11.74 -15.97 15.84
C GLU A 81 10.76 -15.69 16.99
N GLY A 82 9.47 -15.80 16.71
CA GLY A 82 8.40 -15.71 17.73
C GLY A 82 8.01 -14.30 18.14
N GLU A 83 8.58 -13.28 17.49
CA GLU A 83 8.25 -11.87 17.66
C GLU A 83 7.22 -11.41 16.62
N PHE A 84 6.45 -10.39 16.97
CA PHE A 84 5.44 -9.77 16.09
C PHE A 84 5.62 -8.26 16.08
N TYR A 85 5.45 -7.66 14.91
CA TYR A 85 5.80 -6.27 14.65
C TYR A 85 4.59 -5.45 14.19
N THR A 86 4.70 -4.14 14.38
CA THR A 86 3.70 -3.13 13.95
C THR A 86 4.27 -2.15 12.95
N ALA A 87 5.60 -2.06 12.86
CA ALA A 87 6.31 -1.29 11.85
C ALA A 87 7.71 -1.89 11.62
N ILE A 88 8.20 -1.81 10.39
CA ILE A 88 9.57 -2.21 10.01
C ILE A 88 10.25 -1.10 9.21
N GLU A 89 11.56 -0.92 9.28
CA GLU A 89 12.26 -0.08 8.31
C GLU A 89 13.64 -0.66 8.01
N ALA A 90 13.94 -0.77 6.71
CA ALA A 90 15.22 -1.23 6.24
C ALA A 90 16.17 -0.05 6.01
N GLY A 91 17.34 -0.12 6.64
CA GLY A 91 18.47 0.71 6.26
C GLY A 91 19.30 0.03 5.16
N HIS A 92 20.55 0.45 4.99
CA HIS A 92 21.42 -0.12 3.95
C HIS A 92 21.58 -1.66 4.07
N SER A 93 21.88 -2.18 5.27
CA SER A 93 22.07 -3.63 5.47
C SER A 93 21.64 -4.08 6.85
N TYR A 94 20.63 -3.42 7.40
CA TYR A 94 20.05 -3.73 8.71
C TYR A 94 18.58 -3.35 8.70
N VAL A 95 17.86 -3.80 9.71
CA VAL A 95 16.45 -3.52 9.89
C VAL A 95 16.24 -3.02 11.31
N VAL A 96 15.34 -2.07 11.48
CA VAL A 96 14.76 -1.68 12.76
C VAL A 96 13.27 -1.94 12.71
N ALA A 97 12.67 -2.32 13.84
CA ALA A 97 11.26 -2.64 13.89
C ALA A 97 10.64 -2.22 15.23
N ILE A 98 9.35 -1.92 15.21
CA ILE A 98 8.53 -1.71 16.41
C ILE A 98 7.76 -3.00 16.66
N LYS A 99 7.99 -3.62 17.81
CA LYS A 99 7.26 -4.80 18.26
C LYS A 99 5.85 -4.45 18.72
N THR A 100 4.95 -5.43 18.72
CA THR A 100 3.55 -5.29 19.20
C THR A 100 3.44 -4.88 20.67
N ASP A 101 4.48 -5.12 21.47
CA ASP A 101 4.57 -4.64 22.87
C ASP A 101 5.06 -3.17 22.99
N GLY A 102 5.33 -2.52 21.86
CA GLY A 102 5.82 -1.15 21.75
C GLY A 102 7.32 -0.99 21.93
N THR A 103 8.09 -2.06 22.13
CA THR A 103 9.56 -2.00 22.18
C THR A 103 10.18 -2.03 20.78
N LEU A 104 11.46 -1.66 20.67
CA LEU A 104 12.21 -1.77 19.41
C LEU A 104 12.95 -3.10 19.30
N ASP A 105 13.15 -3.54 18.07
CA ASP A 105 14.12 -4.56 17.69
C ASP A 105 15.01 -4.06 16.55
N ALA A 106 16.18 -4.66 16.39
CA ALA A 106 17.07 -4.40 15.27
C ALA A 106 17.99 -5.59 14.97
N TRP A 107 18.12 -5.95 13.69
CA TRP A 107 19.00 -7.03 13.23
C TRP A 107 19.71 -6.66 11.93
N GLY A 108 20.73 -7.45 11.56
CA GLY A 108 21.55 -7.21 10.38
C GLY A 108 22.95 -6.69 10.68
N TRP A 109 23.46 -5.80 9.83
CA TRP A 109 24.81 -5.22 9.95
C TRP A 109 24.90 -4.17 11.06
N ASN A 110 25.96 -4.25 11.89
CA ASN A 110 26.13 -3.38 13.07
C ASN A 110 27.46 -2.60 13.10
N GLY A 111 28.14 -2.41 11.97
CA GLY A 111 29.46 -1.77 11.99
C GLY A 111 29.43 -0.28 12.39
N GLY A 112 28.26 0.35 12.34
CA GLY A 112 28.00 1.71 12.81
C GLY A 112 27.34 1.79 14.19
N GLY A 113 27.04 0.66 14.84
CA GLY A 113 26.29 0.63 16.10
C GLY A 113 24.78 0.81 15.95
N GLN A 114 24.24 0.72 14.72
CA GLN A 114 22.81 0.92 14.43
C GLN A 114 21.88 -0.15 15.02
N LEU A 115 22.40 -1.29 15.49
CA LEU A 115 21.58 -2.26 16.24
C LEU A 115 21.47 -1.89 17.73
N GLY A 116 22.23 -0.89 18.20
CA GLY A 116 22.18 -0.38 19.57
C GLY A 116 21.00 0.54 19.83
N HIS A 117 19.79 0.08 19.50
CA HIS A 117 18.56 0.85 19.67
C HIS A 117 18.28 1.20 21.15
N PRO A 118 17.55 2.29 21.44
CA PRO A 118 17.18 2.64 22.82
C PRO A 118 16.25 1.59 23.43
N SER A 119 16.36 1.41 24.75
CA SER A 119 15.40 0.64 25.53
C SER A 119 14.14 1.47 25.82
N GLY A 120 12.99 0.81 25.93
CA GLY A 120 11.74 1.46 26.31
C GLY A 120 10.59 1.06 25.39
N THR A 121 9.42 1.60 25.68
CA THR A 121 8.20 1.44 24.87
C THR A 121 7.63 2.81 24.50
N GLY A 122 6.60 2.83 23.65
CA GLY A 122 5.88 4.05 23.29
C GLY A 122 6.40 4.72 22.01
N TRP A 123 7.23 4.00 21.25
CA TRP A 123 7.64 4.40 19.91
C TRP A 123 6.46 4.25 18.95
N VAL A 124 6.26 5.26 18.10
CA VAL A 124 5.14 5.33 17.13
C VAL A 124 5.62 5.36 15.69
N ALA A 125 6.88 5.71 15.44
CA ALA A 125 7.50 5.64 14.12
C ALA A 125 9.00 5.36 14.24
N ILE A 126 9.57 4.83 13.16
CA ILE A 126 10.99 4.53 13.00
C ILE A 126 11.46 4.99 11.63
N ALA A 127 12.75 5.30 11.50
CA ALA A 127 13.39 5.57 10.22
C ALA A 127 14.81 5.02 10.20
N ALA A 128 15.26 4.53 9.05
CA ALA A 128 16.56 3.89 8.88
C ALA A 128 17.35 4.53 7.74
N GLY A 129 18.55 5.03 8.04
CA GLY A 129 19.51 5.50 7.04
C GLY A 129 20.55 4.43 6.68
N ASP A 130 21.73 4.83 6.20
CA ASP A 130 22.75 3.83 5.82
C ASP A 130 23.31 3.09 7.05
N ALA A 131 23.61 3.84 8.09
CA ALA A 131 24.23 3.31 9.31
C ALA A 131 23.77 4.00 10.59
N HIS A 132 22.59 4.64 10.56
CA HIS A 132 21.97 5.32 11.69
C HIS A 132 20.46 5.14 11.62
N ALA A 133 19.80 5.07 12.77
CA ALA A 133 18.36 4.93 12.85
C ALA A 133 17.77 5.97 13.82
N MET A 134 16.47 6.18 13.69
CA MET A 134 15.68 7.07 14.53
C MET A 134 14.39 6.38 14.97
N ALA A 135 13.91 6.77 16.15
CA ALA A 135 12.59 6.42 16.64
C ALA A 135 11.90 7.67 17.19
N LEU A 136 10.63 7.81 16.84
CA LEU A 136 9.73 8.87 17.28
C LEU A 136 8.80 8.32 18.36
N ASP A 137 8.65 9.04 19.46
CA ASP A 137 7.67 8.73 20.51
C ASP A 137 6.34 9.50 20.32
N ALA A 138 5.31 9.11 21.06
CA ALA A 138 3.98 9.72 20.98
C ALA A 138 3.93 11.19 21.44
N ASP A 139 4.93 11.67 22.18
CA ASP A 139 5.06 13.06 22.61
C ASP A 139 5.83 13.91 21.58
N GLY A 140 6.24 13.30 20.45
CA GLY A 140 6.99 13.91 19.36
C GLY A 140 8.50 14.03 19.61
N GLY A 141 9.00 13.35 20.64
CA GLY A 141 10.43 13.22 20.92
C GLY A 141 11.10 12.24 19.95
N VAL A 142 12.31 12.59 19.49
CA VAL A 142 13.10 11.74 18.58
C VAL A 142 14.36 11.29 19.27
N THR A 143 14.62 9.99 19.21
CA THR A 143 15.92 9.40 19.59
C THR A 143 16.60 8.85 18.36
N ALA A 144 17.83 9.29 18.10
CA ALA A 144 18.66 8.81 17.00
C ALA A 144 19.90 8.07 17.52
N TRP A 145 20.34 7.01 16.83
CA TRP A 145 21.50 6.21 17.21
C TRP A 145 22.23 5.63 15.99
N GLY A 146 23.44 5.09 16.23
CA GLY A 146 24.31 4.54 15.20
C GLY A 146 25.46 5.49 14.82
N THR A 147 25.83 5.51 13.54
CA THR A 147 26.93 6.34 13.03
C THR A 147 26.59 7.81 13.14
N ASN A 148 27.51 8.63 13.65
CA ASN A 148 27.32 10.06 13.79
C ASN A 148 28.48 10.91 13.24
N SER A 149 29.16 10.44 12.18
CA SER A 149 30.34 11.13 11.65
C SER A 149 30.04 12.49 11.02
N TYR A 150 28.77 12.74 10.68
CA TYR A 150 28.29 13.99 10.08
C TYR A 150 27.25 14.72 10.95
N GLY A 151 26.98 14.25 12.17
CA GLY A 151 25.93 14.81 13.01
C GLY A 151 24.53 14.25 12.71
N GLN A 152 24.41 13.16 11.95
CA GLN A 152 23.10 12.57 11.59
C GLN A 152 22.30 12.03 12.79
N THR A 153 22.93 11.86 13.97
CA THR A 153 22.21 11.53 15.21
C THR A 153 22.10 12.71 16.17
N ASP A 154 22.53 13.92 15.77
CA ASP A 154 22.45 15.13 16.58
C ASP A 154 21.07 15.79 16.42
N VAL A 155 20.04 15.13 16.97
CA VAL A 155 18.65 15.59 16.92
C VAL A 155 18.52 17.01 17.49
N PRO A 156 17.85 17.95 16.79
CA PRO A 156 17.63 19.32 17.28
C PRO A 156 16.95 19.35 18.66
N GLU A 157 17.58 20.01 19.63
CA GLU A 157 17.03 20.12 20.99
C GLU A 157 15.76 20.98 21.03
N GLY A 158 14.75 20.52 21.78
CA GLY A 158 13.53 21.28 22.04
C GLY A 158 12.55 21.35 20.86
N VAL A 159 12.76 20.54 19.83
CA VAL A 159 11.85 20.40 18.68
C VAL A 159 10.95 19.20 18.90
N VAL A 160 9.66 19.36 18.55
CA VAL A 160 8.65 18.31 18.59
C VAL A 160 8.32 17.95 17.14
N PHE A 161 8.40 16.67 16.83
CA PHE A 161 8.21 16.15 15.48
C PHE A 161 6.91 15.35 15.38
N THR A 162 6.29 15.39 14.20
CA THR A 162 5.13 14.58 13.83
C THR A 162 5.50 13.46 12.86
N ALA A 163 6.63 13.61 12.14
CA ALA A 163 7.18 12.58 11.27
C ALA A 163 8.72 12.65 11.24
N ILE A 164 9.34 11.52 10.89
CA ILE A 164 10.78 11.40 10.70
C ILE A 164 11.10 10.64 9.41
N ALA A 165 12.20 11.01 8.75
CA ALA A 165 12.77 10.29 7.61
C ALA A 165 14.30 10.31 7.70
N ALA A 166 14.95 9.24 7.25
CA ALA A 166 16.41 9.11 7.27
C ALA A 166 16.93 8.90 5.85
N GLY A 167 17.87 9.73 5.43
CA GLY A 167 18.66 9.49 4.23
C GLY A 167 19.94 8.72 4.57
N SER A 168 20.90 8.63 3.65
CA SER A 168 22.12 7.84 3.91
C SER A 168 22.92 8.38 5.11
N ASP A 169 23.22 9.67 5.12
CA ASP A 169 24.05 10.35 6.13
C ASP A 169 23.40 11.60 6.75
N PHE A 170 22.07 11.73 6.62
CA PHE A 170 21.32 12.87 7.16
C PHE A 170 19.91 12.43 7.56
N SER A 171 19.24 13.27 8.34
CA SER A 171 17.92 13.02 8.87
C SER A 171 17.02 14.22 8.64
N VAL A 172 15.72 13.99 8.53
CA VAL A 172 14.69 15.00 8.34
C VAL A 172 13.56 14.73 9.32
N GLY A 173 12.99 15.80 9.88
CA GLY A 173 11.78 15.74 10.68
C GLY A 173 10.76 16.77 10.21
N LEU A 174 9.49 16.38 10.25
CA LEU A 174 8.32 17.23 10.04
C LEU A 174 7.82 17.72 11.39
N LEU A 175 7.55 19.02 11.51
CA LEU A 175 7.05 19.64 12.74
C LEU A 175 5.53 19.78 12.67
N ASP A 176 4.90 19.98 13.84
CA ASP A 176 3.44 20.16 13.97
C ASP A 176 2.91 21.43 13.28
N ASP A 177 3.78 22.43 13.08
CA ASP A 177 3.46 23.63 12.30
C ASP A 177 3.62 23.42 10.79
N GLY A 178 3.85 22.19 10.33
CA GLY A 178 4.01 21.86 8.92
C GLY A 178 5.35 22.31 8.34
N SER A 179 6.33 22.73 9.16
CA SER A 179 7.69 23.07 8.71
C SER A 179 8.66 21.89 8.83
N LEU A 180 9.86 22.01 8.25
CA LEU A 180 10.87 20.95 8.22
C LEU A 180 12.13 21.35 8.97
N ALA A 181 12.73 20.39 9.68
CA ALA A 181 14.11 20.46 10.14
C ALA A 181 14.90 19.28 9.57
N ALA A 182 16.16 19.52 9.20
CA ALA A 182 17.07 18.46 8.79
C ALA A 182 18.45 18.66 9.43
N TRP A 183 19.16 17.56 9.67
CA TRP A 183 20.47 17.55 10.31
C TRP A 183 21.34 16.41 9.78
N GLY A 184 22.65 16.54 9.97
CA GLY A 184 23.64 15.60 9.44
C GLY A 184 24.43 16.18 8.27
N ARG A 185 24.76 15.32 7.30
CA ARG A 185 25.59 15.69 6.15
C ARG A 185 24.88 16.71 5.25
N ASP A 186 25.61 17.72 4.79
CA ASP A 186 25.02 18.81 3.98
C ASP A 186 25.88 19.24 2.76
N ASN A 187 26.73 18.35 2.25
CA ASN A 187 27.60 18.66 1.12
C ASN A 187 26.86 18.90 -0.20
N ASN A 188 25.58 18.54 -0.31
CA ASN A 188 24.72 18.78 -1.45
C ASN A 188 23.48 19.63 -1.08
N GLY A 189 23.43 20.22 0.12
CA GLY A 189 22.25 20.93 0.60
C GLY A 189 21.13 20.01 1.12
N GLN A 190 21.38 18.71 1.32
CA GLN A 190 20.36 17.76 1.75
C GLN A 190 19.87 17.98 3.20
N SER A 191 20.65 18.64 4.04
CA SER A 191 20.23 19.11 5.37
C SER A 191 19.73 20.56 5.35
N THR A 192 19.49 21.14 4.17
CA THR A 192 18.90 22.47 3.98
C THR A 192 17.53 22.34 3.30
N PRO A 193 16.47 21.93 4.02
CA PRO A 193 15.16 21.67 3.44
C PRO A 193 14.49 22.97 2.97
N PRO A 194 13.52 22.87 2.05
CA PRO A 194 12.73 24.01 1.60
C PRO A 194 11.98 24.67 2.77
N THR A 195 11.87 26.00 2.73
CA THR A 195 11.06 26.75 3.69
C THR A 195 9.57 26.61 3.37
N GLY A 196 8.73 26.52 4.39
CA GLY A 196 7.28 26.39 4.29
C GLY A 196 6.69 25.88 5.62
N ASP A 197 5.38 25.91 5.73
CA ASP A 197 4.58 25.50 6.90
C ASP A 197 3.34 24.66 6.48
N ASP A 198 3.39 24.12 5.27
CA ASP A 198 2.32 23.44 4.56
C ASP A 198 2.68 22.00 4.18
N PHE A 199 3.80 21.48 4.71
CA PHE A 199 4.24 20.11 4.47
C PHE A 199 3.41 19.12 5.29
N VAL A 200 3.08 17.98 4.66
CA VAL A 200 2.26 16.92 5.24
C VAL A 200 2.89 15.54 5.13
N ALA A 201 4.00 15.37 4.40
CA ALA A 201 4.78 14.14 4.44
C ALA A 201 6.22 14.41 4.06
N ILE A 202 7.13 13.52 4.46
CA ILE A 202 8.56 13.60 4.14
C ILE A 202 9.10 12.23 3.74
N ALA A 203 10.09 12.22 2.85
CA ALA A 203 10.89 11.06 2.50
C ALA A 203 12.35 11.49 2.26
N ALA A 204 13.31 10.59 2.44
CA ALA A 204 14.73 10.89 2.28
C ALA A 204 15.43 9.74 1.54
N GLY A 205 16.24 10.09 0.52
CA GLY A 205 17.10 9.16 -0.20
C GLY A 205 18.57 9.33 0.20
N ASP A 206 19.51 9.00 -0.69
CA ASP A 206 20.96 9.08 -0.40
C ASP A 206 21.38 10.46 0.12
N GLN A 207 21.18 11.47 -0.73
CA GLN A 207 21.67 12.83 -0.53
C GLN A 207 20.64 13.85 -1.03
N PHE A 208 19.35 13.50 -0.97
CA PHE A 208 18.25 14.36 -1.35
C PHE A 208 17.02 14.02 -0.50
N GLY A 209 16.12 14.98 -0.33
CA GLY A 209 14.85 14.80 0.38
C GLY A 209 13.67 15.20 -0.48
N LEU A 210 12.51 14.64 -0.13
CA LEU A 210 11.21 14.97 -0.68
C LEU A 210 10.26 15.37 0.44
N ALA A 211 9.36 16.31 0.15
CA ALA A 211 8.28 16.67 1.03
C ALA A 211 7.00 16.91 0.24
N LEU A 212 5.90 16.31 0.68
CA LEU A 212 4.57 16.49 0.12
C LEU A 212 3.91 17.69 0.79
N ARG A 213 3.31 18.56 -0.01
CA ARG A 213 2.54 19.71 0.46
C ARG A 213 1.07 19.35 0.59
N SER A 214 0.37 20.06 1.48
CA SER A 214 -1.08 19.91 1.67
C SER A 214 -1.91 20.23 0.42
N ASP A 215 -1.34 20.95 -0.55
CA ASP A 215 -1.94 21.21 -1.86
C ASP A 215 -1.66 20.12 -2.91
N GLY A 216 -1.01 19.02 -2.51
CA GLY A 216 -0.69 17.88 -3.36
C GLY A 216 0.52 18.09 -4.28
N THR A 217 1.30 19.16 -4.10
CA THR A 217 2.57 19.37 -4.83
C THR A 217 3.77 18.79 -4.06
N ILE A 218 4.88 18.52 -4.76
CA ILE A 218 6.09 17.94 -4.14
C ILE A 218 7.23 18.95 -4.17
N ALA A 219 7.88 19.14 -3.02
CA ALA A 219 9.16 19.84 -2.93
C ALA A 219 10.30 18.82 -2.83
N ALA A 220 11.28 18.94 -3.72
CA ALA A 220 12.49 18.13 -3.70
C ALA A 220 13.73 19.01 -3.54
N TRP A 221 14.73 18.54 -2.79
CA TRP A 221 15.95 19.30 -2.53
C TRP A 221 17.16 18.39 -2.32
N GLY A 222 18.36 18.97 -2.45
CA GLY A 222 19.62 18.29 -2.26
C GLY A 222 20.31 17.95 -3.57
N ARG A 223 20.96 16.79 -3.63
CA ARG A 223 21.70 16.31 -4.80
C ARG A 223 20.77 16.11 -5.99
N ASN A 224 21.18 16.60 -7.16
CA ASN A 224 20.38 16.50 -8.38
C ASN A 224 21.17 16.09 -9.64
N ASN A 225 22.23 15.30 -9.49
CA ASN A 225 23.07 14.90 -10.63
C ASN A 225 22.44 13.82 -11.53
N ALA A 226 21.37 13.17 -11.07
CA ALA A 226 20.59 12.17 -11.80
C ALA A 226 19.14 12.62 -12.02
N GLY A 227 18.81 13.88 -11.73
CA GLY A 227 17.43 14.39 -11.76
C GLY A 227 16.59 13.98 -10.56
N GLN A 228 17.18 13.40 -9.50
CA GLN A 228 16.43 12.91 -8.33
C GLN A 228 15.73 14.01 -7.51
N SER A 229 16.14 15.28 -7.67
CA SER A 229 15.45 16.44 -7.12
C SER A 229 14.56 17.18 -8.13
N ASP A 230 14.35 16.62 -9.33
CA ASP A 230 13.44 17.15 -10.34
C ASP A 230 12.07 16.46 -10.22
N ALA A 231 11.39 16.67 -9.09
CA ALA A 231 10.07 16.09 -8.83
C ALA A 231 9.05 16.50 -9.91
N PRO A 232 8.07 15.64 -10.24
CA PRO A 232 7.08 15.90 -11.27
C PRO A 232 6.22 17.13 -10.95
N GLU A 233 5.87 17.88 -12.00
CA GLU A 233 4.91 18.97 -11.89
C GLU A 233 3.49 18.40 -11.70
N GLY A 234 2.72 18.99 -10.80
CA GLY A 234 1.37 18.54 -10.47
C GLY A 234 1.00 18.87 -9.03
N SER A 235 -0.29 18.74 -8.71
CA SER A 235 -0.84 19.07 -7.38
C SER A 235 -1.86 18.02 -6.91
N ASN A 236 -1.74 16.78 -7.36
CA ASN A 236 -2.64 15.68 -6.99
C ASN A 236 -1.89 14.56 -6.26
N PHE A 237 -0.68 14.80 -5.75
CA PHE A 237 0.08 13.74 -5.08
C PHE A 237 -0.46 13.47 -3.68
N THR A 238 -0.55 12.18 -3.32
CA THR A 238 -1.08 11.69 -2.03
C THR A 238 -0.02 10.96 -1.21
N ALA A 239 0.99 10.38 -1.87
CA ALA A 239 2.12 9.75 -1.21
C ALA A 239 3.43 10.03 -1.94
N ILE A 240 4.54 9.91 -1.20
CA ILE A 240 5.91 10.04 -1.71
C ILE A 240 6.78 8.94 -1.14
N GLY A 241 7.79 8.53 -1.90
CA GLY A 241 8.80 7.57 -1.47
C GLY A 241 10.16 7.91 -2.10
N CYS A 242 11.22 7.38 -1.50
CA CYS A 242 12.57 7.53 -2.02
C CYS A 242 13.22 6.17 -2.18
N GLY A 243 14.04 6.05 -3.21
CA GLY A 243 15.14 5.09 -3.26
C GLY A 243 16.48 5.78 -3.01
N TRP A 244 17.57 5.14 -3.41
CA TRP A 244 18.90 5.71 -3.23
C TRP A 244 19.08 7.01 -4.02
N GLN A 245 18.81 6.99 -5.34
CA GLN A 245 18.91 8.17 -6.22
C GLN A 245 17.66 8.32 -7.10
N ASN A 246 16.51 7.89 -6.57
CA ASN A 246 15.21 7.87 -7.24
C ASN A 246 14.15 8.46 -6.33
N GLY A 247 13.30 9.32 -6.89
CA GLY A 247 12.09 9.75 -6.21
C GLY A 247 10.88 9.04 -6.79
N TYR A 248 9.89 8.82 -5.92
CA TYR A 248 8.60 8.24 -6.29
C TYR A 248 7.46 9.05 -5.67
N ALA A 249 6.33 9.05 -6.35
CA ALA A 249 5.09 9.63 -5.86
C ALA A 249 3.89 8.81 -6.33
N ILE A 250 2.81 8.86 -5.56
CA ILE A 250 1.52 8.31 -5.95
C ILE A 250 0.54 9.48 -6.02
N ASP A 251 -0.25 9.55 -7.09
CA ASP A 251 -1.28 10.59 -7.23
C ASP A 251 -2.63 10.19 -6.62
N GLY A 252 -3.60 11.11 -6.66
CA GLY A 252 -4.94 10.93 -6.09
C GLY A 252 -5.79 9.92 -6.84
N ASP A 253 -5.34 9.52 -8.03
CA ASP A 253 -5.95 8.47 -8.83
C ASP A 253 -5.24 7.12 -8.60
N GLY A 254 -4.17 7.09 -7.78
CA GLY A 254 -3.43 5.90 -7.40
C GLY A 254 -2.30 5.52 -8.35
N TYR A 255 -1.99 6.35 -9.35
CA TYR A 255 -0.91 6.08 -10.30
C TYR A 255 0.46 6.42 -9.70
N LEU A 256 1.45 5.60 -10.06
CA LEU A 256 2.82 5.78 -9.66
C LEU A 256 3.58 6.71 -10.62
N HIS A 257 4.36 7.63 -10.06
CA HIS A 257 5.27 8.52 -10.79
C HIS A 257 6.69 8.30 -10.27
N ALA A 258 7.59 7.87 -11.14
CA ALA A 258 9.01 7.64 -10.81
C ALA A 258 9.91 8.64 -11.54
N TRP A 259 11.00 9.08 -10.90
CA TRP A 259 12.02 9.92 -11.52
C TRP A 259 13.40 9.71 -10.90
N GLY A 260 14.45 10.25 -11.53
CA GLY A 260 15.83 10.14 -11.06
C GLY A 260 16.66 9.09 -11.81
N LEU A 261 17.54 8.39 -11.08
CA LEU A 261 18.54 7.48 -11.65
C LEU A 261 17.92 6.20 -12.24
N ASP A 262 18.08 5.95 -13.53
CA ASP A 262 17.43 4.82 -14.19
C ASP A 262 18.40 3.74 -14.72
N ASN A 263 19.48 3.47 -13.99
CA ASN A 263 20.49 2.51 -14.47
C ASN A 263 20.03 1.04 -14.42
N ASN A 264 18.95 0.75 -13.70
CA ASN A 264 18.40 -0.60 -13.57
C ASN A 264 16.90 -0.62 -13.85
N GLN A 265 16.40 0.31 -14.68
CA GLN A 265 14.98 0.40 -15.05
C GLN A 265 14.05 0.67 -13.85
N GLN A 266 14.57 1.36 -12.84
CA GLN A 266 13.84 1.71 -11.62
C GLN A 266 12.78 2.79 -11.89
N VAL A 267 12.98 3.54 -12.97
CA VAL A 267 12.05 4.57 -13.45
C VAL A 267 11.31 4.06 -14.68
N THR A 268 11.99 3.46 -15.66
CA THR A 268 11.33 3.06 -16.91
C THR A 268 10.40 1.86 -16.78
N ASP A 269 10.67 0.94 -15.87
CA ASP A 269 9.82 -0.24 -15.63
C ASP A 269 8.92 -0.04 -14.40
N ALA A 270 8.74 1.21 -13.96
CA ALA A 270 7.74 1.52 -12.95
C ALA A 270 6.34 1.12 -13.47
N PRO A 271 5.52 0.41 -12.68
CA PRO A 271 4.18 -0.01 -13.08
C PRO A 271 3.34 1.17 -13.58
N ASP A 272 2.59 0.93 -14.65
CA ASP A 272 1.61 1.88 -15.21
C ASP A 272 0.19 1.65 -14.68
N ASP A 273 0.02 0.71 -13.74
CA ASP A 273 -1.21 0.45 -13.02
C ASP A 273 -1.52 1.55 -11.98
N ALA A 274 -2.74 1.54 -11.46
CA ALA A 274 -3.19 2.40 -10.37
C ALA A 274 -3.57 1.57 -9.12
N GLY A 275 -4.02 2.24 -8.06
CA GLY A 275 -4.39 1.58 -6.80
C GLY A 275 -3.25 1.40 -5.79
N PHE A 276 -2.07 1.99 -6.05
CA PHE A 276 -0.98 1.99 -5.10
C PHE A 276 -1.26 2.90 -3.89
N THR A 277 -0.78 2.50 -2.72
CA THR A 277 -0.91 3.27 -1.46
C THR A 277 0.40 3.50 -0.74
N GLN A 278 1.41 2.65 -0.99
CA GLN A 278 2.76 2.81 -0.44
C GLN A 278 3.79 2.56 -1.52
N ILE A 279 4.92 3.26 -1.41
CA ILE A 279 6.05 3.12 -2.31
C ILE A 279 7.36 3.34 -1.55
N THR A 280 8.31 2.44 -1.75
CA THR A 280 9.68 2.55 -1.24
C THR A 280 10.68 2.08 -2.28
N GLY A 281 11.86 2.69 -2.30
CA GLY A 281 12.95 2.32 -3.19
C GLY A 281 14.15 1.77 -2.42
N GLY A 282 14.75 0.72 -2.97
CA GLY A 282 16.10 0.32 -2.61
C GLY A 282 17.13 1.09 -3.43
N MET A 283 18.34 0.52 -3.53
CA MET A 283 19.39 1.11 -4.36
C MET A 283 19.14 0.91 -5.86
N TYR A 284 18.61 -0.26 -6.21
CA TYR A 284 18.51 -0.71 -7.60
C TYR A 284 17.13 -1.23 -7.97
N HIS A 285 16.18 -1.21 -7.04
CA HIS A 285 14.82 -1.71 -7.19
C HIS A 285 13.85 -0.81 -6.43
N ALA A 286 12.56 -1.00 -6.68
CA ALA A 286 11.50 -0.39 -5.88
C ALA A 286 10.39 -1.40 -5.64
N VAL A 287 9.59 -1.12 -4.61
CA VAL A 287 8.48 -1.94 -4.16
C VAL A 287 7.31 -1.01 -3.85
N ALA A 288 6.17 -1.29 -4.46
CA ALA A 288 4.91 -0.64 -4.18
C ALA A 288 3.95 -1.64 -3.53
N LEU A 289 3.12 -1.13 -2.62
CA LEU A 289 1.98 -1.85 -2.07
C LEU A 289 0.71 -1.15 -2.57
N GLY A 290 -0.15 -1.89 -3.25
CA GLY A 290 -1.48 -1.45 -3.65
C GLY A 290 -2.56 -2.27 -2.96
N PHE A 291 -3.81 -1.96 -3.27
CA PHE A 291 -4.89 -2.90 -2.99
C PHE A 291 -4.79 -4.10 -3.95
N LEU A 292 -5.40 -5.22 -3.59
CA LEU A 292 -5.50 -6.37 -4.48
C LEU A 292 -6.20 -5.92 -5.78
N ASP A 293 -5.60 -6.14 -6.95
CA ASP A 293 -6.18 -5.83 -8.27
C ASP A 293 -6.05 -7.09 -9.14
N CYS A 294 -6.91 -8.07 -8.85
CA CYS A 294 -6.90 -9.39 -9.48
C CYS A 294 -7.20 -9.32 -11.00
N ASN A 295 -7.74 -8.20 -11.50
CA ASN A 295 -8.05 -8.01 -12.92
C ASN A 295 -7.10 -7.03 -13.64
N ALA A 296 -6.13 -6.44 -12.93
CA ALA A 296 -5.11 -5.51 -13.46
C ALA A 296 -5.70 -4.31 -14.22
N ASN A 297 -6.82 -3.77 -13.75
CA ASN A 297 -7.45 -2.58 -14.35
C ASN A 297 -7.03 -1.26 -13.68
N GLY A 298 -6.17 -1.32 -12.65
CA GLY A 298 -5.71 -0.19 -11.86
C GLY A 298 -6.70 0.26 -10.78
N ILE A 299 -7.71 -0.55 -10.46
CA ILE A 299 -8.74 -0.29 -9.44
C ILE A 299 -8.68 -1.43 -8.40
N ALA A 300 -8.85 -1.07 -7.13
CA ALA A 300 -8.88 -2.04 -6.05
C ALA A 300 -10.03 -3.06 -6.21
N ASP A 301 -9.70 -4.34 -6.29
CA ASP A 301 -10.62 -5.44 -6.10
C ASP A 301 -10.88 -5.61 -4.59
N GLY A 302 -12.07 -5.20 -4.14
CA GLY A 302 -12.46 -5.42 -2.74
C GLY A 302 -13.96 -5.53 -2.52
N ASP A 303 -14.75 -4.68 -3.13
CA ASP A 303 -16.20 -4.65 -3.02
C ASP A 303 -16.63 -3.49 -3.91
N GLU A 304 -17.45 -3.77 -4.92
CA GLU A 304 -18.06 -2.73 -5.73
C GLU A 304 -18.80 -1.73 -4.83
N ILE A 305 -18.20 -0.55 -4.64
CA ILE A 305 -18.99 0.66 -4.47
C ILE A 305 -19.67 0.87 -5.81
N ALA A 306 -20.93 0.45 -5.86
CA ALA A 306 -21.86 0.57 -6.98
C ALA A 306 -21.69 1.88 -7.77
N ASP A 307 -21.04 1.79 -8.93
CA ASP A 307 -21.11 2.84 -9.95
C ASP A 307 -21.93 2.42 -11.19
N GLY A 308 -22.34 1.15 -11.26
CA GLY A 308 -23.29 0.67 -12.26
C GLY A 308 -22.77 0.82 -13.69
N THR A 309 -21.50 0.54 -13.93
CA THR A 309 -20.94 0.47 -15.28
C THR A 309 -20.47 -0.94 -15.64
N THR A 310 -20.71 -1.30 -16.90
CA THR A 310 -20.89 -2.68 -17.40
C THR A 310 -19.63 -3.33 -17.96
N ALA A 311 -19.50 -4.63 -17.67
CA ALA A 311 -18.93 -5.70 -18.48
C ALA A 311 -17.40 -5.74 -18.67
N ASP A 312 -16.77 -6.81 -18.18
CA ASP A 312 -15.58 -7.34 -18.83
C ASP A 312 -15.65 -8.86 -19.04
N VAL A 313 -15.21 -9.27 -20.22
CA VAL A 313 -15.16 -10.66 -20.70
C VAL A 313 -13.71 -10.98 -21.02
N ASN A 314 -13.24 -12.15 -20.63
CA ASN A 314 -11.86 -12.56 -20.92
C ASN A 314 -11.61 -12.52 -22.45
N PRO A 315 -10.59 -11.79 -22.96
CA PRO A 315 -10.34 -11.67 -24.40
C PRO A 315 -9.99 -12.98 -25.10
N ALA A 316 -9.61 -14.02 -24.36
CA ALA A 316 -9.21 -15.32 -24.89
C ALA A 316 -10.39 -16.25 -25.21
N ASP A 317 -11.50 -16.16 -24.46
CA ASP A 317 -12.63 -17.08 -24.54
C ASP A 317 -14.02 -16.44 -24.42
N GLY A 318 -14.09 -15.15 -24.08
CA GLY A 318 -15.33 -14.36 -24.00
C GLY A 318 -16.17 -14.66 -22.76
N VAL A 319 -15.60 -15.26 -21.71
CA VAL A 319 -16.32 -15.62 -20.48
C VAL A 319 -16.20 -14.48 -19.45
N PRO A 320 -17.30 -14.06 -18.78
CA PRO A 320 -17.23 -13.15 -17.64
C PRO A 320 -16.46 -13.78 -16.48
N ASP A 321 -15.56 -13.03 -15.86
CA ASP A 321 -14.58 -13.61 -14.92
C ASP A 321 -15.22 -14.19 -13.64
N GLU A 322 -16.38 -13.68 -13.22
CA GLU A 322 -17.20 -14.24 -12.13
C GLU A 322 -17.67 -15.69 -12.37
N CYS A 323 -17.58 -16.18 -13.62
CA CYS A 323 -18.07 -17.48 -14.02
C CYS A 323 -16.95 -18.53 -14.24
N GLN A 324 -15.68 -18.17 -14.02
CA GLN A 324 -14.56 -19.10 -14.25
C GLN A 324 -14.56 -20.27 -13.24
N GLY A 325 -14.42 -21.50 -13.74
CA GLY A 325 -14.28 -22.72 -12.93
C GLY A 325 -15.59 -23.46 -12.60
N LEU A 326 -16.74 -23.00 -13.09
CA LEU A 326 -18.02 -23.66 -12.88
C LEU A 326 -18.24 -24.87 -13.82
N GLU A 327 -18.89 -25.93 -13.31
CA GLU A 327 -19.26 -27.10 -14.14
C GLU A 327 -20.43 -26.78 -15.09
N LEU A 328 -20.53 -27.52 -16.20
CA LEU A 328 -21.61 -27.39 -17.19
C LEU A 328 -23.00 -27.47 -16.53
N GLY A 329 -23.79 -26.39 -16.67
CA GLY A 329 -25.14 -26.29 -16.12
C GLY A 329 -25.26 -25.48 -14.82
N ALA A 330 -24.16 -24.93 -14.30
CA ALA A 330 -24.20 -23.96 -13.21
C ALA A 330 -24.72 -22.60 -13.69
N CYS A 331 -25.48 -21.90 -12.84
CA CYS A 331 -25.78 -20.48 -13.02
C CYS A 331 -24.89 -19.67 -12.07
N CYS A 332 -24.36 -18.56 -12.58
CA CYS A 332 -23.61 -17.60 -11.78
C CYS A 332 -24.56 -16.46 -11.41
N THR A 333 -24.66 -16.18 -10.12
CA THR A 333 -25.32 -15.00 -9.58
C THR A 333 -24.26 -14.15 -8.91
N VAL A 334 -24.33 -12.84 -9.10
CA VAL A 334 -23.49 -11.88 -8.38
C VAL A 334 -23.72 -12.09 -6.86
N ARG A 335 -22.71 -12.65 -6.18
CA ARG A 335 -22.57 -12.98 -4.73
C ARG A 335 -22.99 -14.36 -4.21
N GLY A 336 -22.02 -14.96 -3.49
CA GLY A 336 -22.24 -15.98 -2.46
C GLY A 336 -22.80 -15.39 -1.17
N ASP A 337 -24.12 -15.42 -1.02
CA ASP A 337 -24.90 -15.80 0.17
C ASP A 337 -26.39 -15.46 -0.08
N CYS A 338 -27.30 -16.26 0.47
CA CYS A 338 -28.73 -16.35 0.09
C CYS A 338 -29.57 -15.04 0.09
N LEU A 339 -30.19 -14.75 -1.09
CA LEU A 339 -31.40 -13.93 -1.43
C LEU A 339 -31.31 -12.38 -1.45
N PRO A 340 -32.13 -11.67 -2.28
CA PRO A 340 -32.59 -11.93 -3.65
C PRO A 340 -32.40 -10.69 -4.56
N THR A 341 -31.60 -10.78 -5.63
CA THR A 341 -31.66 -9.83 -6.76
C THR A 341 -31.42 -10.59 -8.07
N THR A 342 -32.15 -10.18 -9.10
CA THR A 342 -32.55 -10.91 -10.30
C THR A 342 -31.50 -10.94 -11.42
N GLU A 343 -30.27 -11.33 -11.15
CA GLU A 343 -29.24 -11.40 -12.20
C GLU A 343 -28.55 -12.77 -12.18
N ALA A 344 -29.03 -13.68 -13.04
CA ALA A 344 -28.41 -14.99 -13.24
C ALA A 344 -28.00 -15.13 -14.71
N HIS A 345 -26.70 -15.28 -14.95
CA HIS A 345 -26.16 -15.74 -16.23
C HIS A 345 -26.15 -17.27 -16.22
N CYS A 346 -26.74 -17.93 -17.23
CA CYS A 346 -26.75 -19.40 -17.31
C CYS A 346 -26.05 -19.92 -18.58
N LEU A 347 -25.20 -20.94 -18.38
CA LEU A 347 -24.51 -21.68 -19.43
C LEU A 347 -25.37 -22.86 -19.88
N ASN A 348 -25.80 -22.87 -21.14
CA ASN A 348 -26.60 -23.97 -21.65
C ASN A 348 -25.77 -25.27 -21.80
N ALA A 349 -26.43 -26.43 -21.92
CA ALA A 349 -25.77 -27.72 -22.10
C ALA A 349 -24.95 -27.84 -23.41
N GLY A 350 -25.03 -26.86 -24.31
CA GLY A 350 -24.25 -26.74 -25.54
C GLY A 350 -23.02 -25.83 -25.42
N GLY A 351 -22.73 -25.27 -24.24
CA GLY A 351 -21.56 -24.42 -24.00
C GLY A 351 -21.70 -22.97 -24.50
N THR A 352 -22.93 -22.46 -24.67
CA THR A 352 -23.19 -21.07 -25.10
C THR A 352 -23.82 -20.25 -23.97
N TRP A 353 -23.31 -19.04 -23.74
CA TRP A 353 -23.80 -18.07 -22.76
C TRP A 353 -24.91 -17.19 -23.34
N HIS A 354 -25.87 -16.80 -22.50
CA HIS A 354 -27.03 -15.99 -22.88
C HIS A 354 -27.25 -14.84 -21.88
N GLU A 355 -27.42 -13.62 -22.40
CA GLU A 355 -27.70 -12.41 -21.61
C GLU A 355 -29.21 -12.04 -21.57
N ASP A 356 -29.54 -11.37 -20.46
CA ASP A 356 -30.74 -10.72 -19.93
C ASP A 356 -31.94 -10.31 -20.82
N THR A 357 -32.47 -11.17 -21.69
CA THR A 357 -33.79 -10.89 -22.31
C THR A 357 -34.71 -12.09 -22.55
N LEU A 358 -34.32 -13.31 -22.18
CA LEU A 358 -35.11 -14.51 -22.44
C LEU A 358 -35.16 -15.40 -21.20
N ASP A 359 -36.37 -15.50 -20.65
CA ASP A 359 -36.86 -16.48 -19.69
C ASP A 359 -36.08 -17.82 -19.76
N CYS A 360 -35.35 -18.17 -18.70
CA CYS A 360 -34.49 -19.35 -18.63
C CYS A 360 -35.26 -20.67 -18.88
N ASP A 361 -36.58 -20.67 -18.68
CA ASP A 361 -37.47 -21.80 -18.98
C ASP A 361 -37.56 -22.11 -20.48
N ALA A 362 -37.27 -21.15 -21.36
CA ALA A 362 -37.34 -21.35 -22.82
C ALA A 362 -36.08 -22.03 -23.41
N VAL A 363 -34.98 -22.12 -22.65
CA VAL A 363 -33.63 -22.44 -23.18
C VAL A 363 -33.05 -23.78 -22.68
N GLY A 364 -33.80 -24.53 -21.86
CA GLY A 364 -33.43 -25.90 -21.46
C GLY A 364 -32.38 -25.99 -20.35
N CYS A 365 -32.36 -25.03 -19.43
CA CYS A 365 -31.60 -25.10 -18.18
C CYS A 365 -32.15 -26.20 -17.24
N ASP A 366 -31.32 -26.72 -16.33
CA ASP A 366 -31.67 -27.83 -15.42
C ASP A 366 -32.87 -27.47 -14.52
N PRO A 367 -33.83 -28.39 -14.27
CA PRO A 367 -35.05 -28.15 -13.47
C PRO A 367 -34.86 -27.69 -12.01
N GLN A 368 -33.63 -27.48 -11.52
CA GLN A 368 -33.39 -26.91 -10.18
C GLN A 368 -33.64 -25.39 -10.07
N CYS A 369 -33.89 -24.68 -11.18
CA CYS A 369 -34.24 -23.25 -11.16
C CYS A 369 -35.75 -22.94 -11.03
N LEU A 370 -36.57 -23.88 -10.55
CA LEU A 370 -37.99 -23.63 -10.29
C LEU A 370 -38.18 -23.06 -8.87
N GLY A 371 -38.18 -21.73 -8.75
CA GLY A 371 -38.57 -21.01 -7.54
C GLY A 371 -39.74 -20.06 -7.82
N ASP A 372 -40.96 -20.51 -7.53
CA ASP A 372 -42.14 -19.66 -7.32
C ASP A 372 -42.64 -19.90 -5.89
N LEU A 373 -42.71 -18.82 -5.10
CA LEU A 373 -43.69 -18.45 -4.06
C LEU A 373 -43.03 -17.38 -3.16
N ASP A 374 -42.94 -16.15 -3.63
CA ASP A 374 -42.32 -15.02 -2.93
C ASP A 374 -43.14 -14.57 -1.72
N LEU A 375 -42.52 -14.67 -0.55
CA LEU A 375 -42.96 -14.03 0.68
C LEU A 375 -42.56 -12.54 0.68
N ASP A 376 -42.79 -11.82 -0.41
CA ASP A 376 -42.42 -10.40 -0.54
C ASP A 376 -43.52 -9.43 -0.08
N GLY A 377 -44.76 -9.92 0.04
CA GLY A 377 -45.86 -9.22 0.69
C GLY A 377 -46.67 -8.28 -0.20
N ASP A 378 -46.41 -8.24 -1.51
CA ASP A 378 -47.26 -7.58 -2.49
C ASP A 378 -48.06 -8.61 -3.31
N VAL A 379 -49.15 -8.17 -3.98
CA VAL A 379 -49.98 -9.03 -4.83
C VAL A 379 -49.90 -8.52 -6.25
N ASP A 380 -49.34 -9.32 -7.15
CA ASP A 380 -49.22 -8.98 -8.56
C ASP A 380 -50.19 -9.77 -9.47
N VAL A 381 -50.06 -9.57 -10.78
CA VAL A 381 -50.95 -10.18 -11.78
C VAL A 381 -50.77 -11.70 -11.84
N MET A 382 -49.57 -12.20 -11.53
CA MET A 382 -49.25 -13.62 -11.56
C MET A 382 -49.80 -14.33 -10.31
N ASP A 383 -49.81 -13.67 -9.14
CA ASP A 383 -50.54 -14.16 -7.97
C ASP A 383 -52.04 -14.31 -8.26
N LEU A 384 -52.61 -13.28 -8.90
CA LEU A 384 -54.04 -13.26 -9.20
C LEU A 384 -54.42 -14.37 -10.19
N LEU A 385 -53.58 -14.62 -11.20
CA LEU A 385 -53.77 -15.71 -12.16
C LEU A 385 -53.62 -17.08 -11.50
N THR A 386 -52.67 -17.24 -10.58
CA THR A 386 -52.45 -18.48 -9.83
C THR A 386 -53.59 -18.77 -8.85
N ILE A 387 -54.15 -17.75 -8.19
CA ILE A 387 -55.34 -17.90 -7.34
C ILE A 387 -56.56 -18.32 -8.19
N ILE A 388 -56.76 -17.68 -9.34
CA ILE A 388 -57.87 -17.97 -10.26
C ILE A 388 -57.76 -19.40 -10.82
N ASP A 389 -56.55 -19.85 -11.16
CA ASP A 389 -56.32 -21.19 -11.71
C ASP A 389 -56.45 -22.27 -10.64
N ARG A 390 -55.99 -22.00 -9.41
CA ARG A 390 -55.93 -22.99 -8.33
C ARG A 390 -57.23 -23.11 -7.51
N TRP A 391 -58.06 -22.06 -7.45
CA TRP A 391 -59.32 -22.04 -6.68
C TRP A 391 -60.57 -21.77 -7.52
N GLY A 392 -60.41 -21.44 -8.80
CA GLY A 392 -61.50 -21.02 -9.69
C GLY A 392 -61.97 -19.58 -9.43
N THR A 393 -62.74 -19.01 -10.35
CA THR A 393 -63.36 -17.69 -10.14
C THR A 393 -64.40 -17.77 -9.02
N CYS A 394 -64.29 -16.90 -8.01
CA CYS A 394 -65.38 -16.72 -7.05
C CYS A 394 -66.60 -16.08 -7.77
N PRO A 395 -67.84 -16.52 -7.48
CA PRO A 395 -69.05 -16.04 -8.16
C PRO A 395 -69.39 -14.56 -7.88
#